data_AF-A0A7W1NRR8-F1
#
_entry.id   AF-A0A7W1NRR8-F1
#
_cell.length_a   1.000
_cell.length_b   1.000
_cell.length_c   1.000
_cell.angle_alpha   90.00
_cell.angle_beta   90.00
_cell.angle_gamma   90.00
#
_symmetry.space_group_name_H-M   'P 1'
#
loop_
_entity.id
_entity.type
_entity.pdbx_description
1 polymer ?
#
loop_
_entity_poly.entity_id
_entity_poly.type
_entity_poly.pdbx_seq_one_letter_code
_entity_poly.pdbx_strand_id
1 'polypeptide(L)'
;MRRIWILLACLLCVGVATAQDTVLIASKPTLVTKQDVYGQSTLYANGTLNNKSADKAFSGIELEATAIDADGKEVGEGLGYLANACGASLPPDFVLTPAANQFYVIPIELYDADAKVDHVTITVDSTPADAPSATETPLGMGVKQIDKHEIAQVEWIDEQHLRYGEGCHRDLFTNWTWRTYDLRTASVNLTPHPKADLITEALRRQLGLIDPLYFQNSQLTFDPNGKRLVYQNELNTVLSAESDGSFKRRMLDKLSDRTLQGIYWLSKGIFLAYYYGAFGDLVTYFTADADNRILSETPANSTPSLITPGASPDGQDVIIGLEMDGKTGYYDKRAAYETTTLLFESPLPGNNWPGPVYEKDSDDVSFIYMAVPQDEGAKLVCYNVQTKDTHDLTTLPLQLTSDERASWWLSPDKNTIALAAEGIHGGLWLIDLNATKACD
;
A
#
# COMPACT_ATOMS: atom_id res chain seq x y z
N MET A 1 46.51 24.25 -77.28
CA MET A 1 46.34 22.79 -77.16
C MET A 1 45.95 22.48 -75.72
N ARG A 2 44.75 21.92 -75.53
CA ARG A 2 44.05 21.77 -74.24
C ARG A 2 44.68 20.67 -73.39
N ARG A 3 44.91 20.96 -72.11
CA ARG A 3 45.25 19.99 -71.06
C ARG A 3 43.98 19.45 -70.41
N ILE A 4 43.95 18.12 -70.29
CA ILE A 4 42.91 17.29 -69.67
C ILE A 4 43.00 17.46 -68.15
N TRP A 5 41.87 17.69 -67.48
CA TRP A 5 41.73 17.58 -66.02
C TRP A 5 40.74 16.45 -65.72
N ILE A 6 41.22 15.50 -64.91
CA ILE A 6 40.48 14.38 -64.36
C ILE A 6 39.64 14.90 -63.19
N LEU A 7 38.33 14.67 -63.25
CA LEU A 7 37.38 14.93 -62.17
C LEU A 7 37.30 13.65 -61.31
N LEU A 8 37.79 13.75 -60.07
CA LEU A 8 37.65 12.70 -59.06
C LEU A 8 36.43 13.04 -58.19
N ALA A 9 35.49 12.10 -58.11
CA ALA A 9 34.28 12.19 -57.30
C ALA A 9 34.62 12.07 -55.80
N CYS A 10 34.08 12.97 -54.99
CA CYS A 10 34.00 12.81 -53.54
C CYS A 10 32.53 12.81 -53.14
N LEU A 11 31.99 11.61 -52.96
CA LEU A 11 30.69 11.36 -52.36
C LEU A 11 30.81 11.62 -50.85
N LEU A 12 30.36 12.78 -50.40
CA LEU A 12 30.18 13.09 -48.99
C LEU A 12 28.84 12.48 -48.54
N CYS A 13 28.88 11.26 -48.01
CA CYS A 13 27.79 10.72 -47.19
C CYS A 13 27.76 11.50 -45.87
N VAL A 14 26.92 12.53 -45.80
CA VAL A 14 26.51 13.13 -44.53
C VAL A 14 25.55 12.13 -43.89
N GLY A 15 26.07 11.27 -43.02
CA GLY A 15 25.24 10.50 -42.10
C GLY A 15 24.55 11.48 -41.16
N VAL A 16 23.25 11.67 -41.34
CA VAL A 16 22.42 12.37 -40.37
C VAL A 16 22.39 11.47 -39.14
N ALA A 17 23.13 11.87 -38.09
CA ALA A 17 22.92 11.31 -36.76
C ALA A 17 21.48 11.65 -36.38
N THR A 18 20.58 10.68 -36.43
CA THR A 18 19.27 10.80 -35.78
C THR A 18 19.57 10.88 -34.30
N ALA A 19 19.37 12.05 -33.69
CA ALA A 19 19.20 12.14 -32.25
C ALA A 19 18.14 11.10 -31.89
N GLN A 20 18.48 10.12 -31.05
CA GLN A 20 17.48 9.28 -30.43
C GLN A 20 16.63 10.25 -29.61
N ASP A 21 15.41 10.54 -30.07
CA ASP A 21 14.39 11.07 -29.19
C ASP A 21 14.22 10.01 -28.10
N THR A 22 14.92 10.19 -26.97
CA THR A 22 14.78 9.33 -25.80
C THR A 22 13.38 9.55 -25.26
N VAL A 23 12.47 8.68 -25.70
CA VAL A 23 11.05 8.73 -25.32
C VAL A 23 10.84 8.30 -23.87
N LEU A 24 11.78 7.54 -23.30
CA LEU A 24 11.85 7.27 -21.87
C LEU A 24 12.77 8.30 -21.21
N ILE A 25 12.23 9.06 -20.27
CA ILE A 25 12.95 10.13 -19.58
C ILE A 25 12.93 9.87 -18.07
N ALA A 26 14.09 9.55 -17.51
CA ALA A 26 14.28 9.52 -16.07
C ALA A 26 14.26 10.96 -15.52
N SER A 27 13.47 11.21 -14.50
CA SER A 27 13.49 12.48 -13.78
C SER A 27 14.86 12.69 -13.11
N LYS A 28 15.19 13.94 -12.78
CA LYS A 28 16.32 14.22 -11.89
C LYS A 28 16.13 13.43 -10.59
N PRO A 29 17.09 12.57 -10.20
CA PRO A 29 16.94 11.75 -9.00
C PRO A 29 17.07 12.59 -7.74
N THR A 30 16.39 12.14 -6.69
CA THR A 30 16.68 12.53 -5.31
C THR A 30 17.64 11.51 -4.71
N LEU A 31 18.74 11.99 -4.14
CA LEU A 31 19.70 11.13 -3.45
C LEU A 31 19.27 10.92 -2.01
N VAL A 32 19.13 9.66 -1.61
CA VAL A 32 18.75 9.28 -0.24
C VAL A 32 19.67 8.19 0.27
N THR A 33 20.14 8.34 1.50
CA THR A 33 20.88 7.29 2.19
C THR A 33 19.90 6.45 2.99
N LYS A 34 19.91 5.13 2.77
CA LYS A 34 19.09 4.18 3.52
C LYS A 34 20.00 3.09 4.10
N GLN A 35 19.54 2.44 5.17
CA GLN A 35 20.15 1.19 5.59
C GLN A 35 19.61 0.05 4.73
N ASP A 36 20.49 -0.80 4.23
CA ASP A 36 20.12 -2.03 3.55
C ASP A 36 19.64 -3.10 4.56
N VAL A 37 19.29 -4.28 4.06
CA VAL A 37 18.83 -5.41 4.88
C VAL A 37 19.88 -5.94 5.86
N TYR A 38 21.15 -5.54 5.72
CA TYR A 38 22.26 -5.89 6.60
C TYR A 38 22.66 -4.73 7.53
N GLY A 39 21.92 -3.61 7.50
CA GLY A 39 22.18 -2.42 8.31
C GLY A 39 23.29 -1.53 7.77
N GLN A 40 23.79 -1.77 6.55
CA GLN A 40 24.81 -0.94 5.93
C GLN A 40 24.19 0.28 5.25
N SER A 41 24.82 1.44 5.40
CA SER A 41 24.36 2.67 4.74
C SER A 41 24.70 2.63 3.24
N THR A 42 23.66 2.67 2.41
CA THR A 42 23.77 2.67 0.95
C THR A 42 23.13 3.94 0.40
N LEU A 43 23.77 4.56 -0.59
CA LEU A 43 23.23 5.71 -1.30
C LEU A 43 22.30 5.21 -2.41
N TYR A 44 21.13 5.82 -2.54
CA TYR A 44 20.16 5.51 -3.58
C TYR A 44 19.81 6.76 -4.38
N ALA A 45 19.70 6.62 -5.69
CA ALA A 45 19.09 7.59 -6.58
C ALA A 45 17.65 7.15 -6.88
N ASN A 46 16.68 7.92 -6.38
CA ASN A 46 15.26 7.64 -6.54
C ASN A 46 14.60 8.66 -7.46
N GLY A 47 13.67 8.23 -8.32
CA GLY A 47 12.93 9.15 -9.17
C GLY A 47 11.84 8.46 -9.97
N THR A 48 11.42 9.09 -11.05
CA THR A 48 10.34 8.61 -11.90
C THR A 48 10.81 8.49 -13.34
N LEU A 49 10.60 7.32 -13.93
CA LEU A 49 10.76 7.10 -15.36
C LEU A 49 9.47 7.48 -16.07
N ASN A 50 9.56 8.37 -17.05
CA ASN A 50 8.41 8.85 -17.81
C ASN A 50 8.44 8.30 -19.23
N ASN A 51 7.39 7.60 -19.64
CA ASN A 51 7.18 7.29 -21.05
C ASN A 51 6.49 8.47 -21.73
N LYS A 52 7.25 9.26 -22.49
CA LYS A 52 6.75 10.38 -23.28
C LYS A 52 6.22 9.96 -24.65
N SER A 53 6.26 8.67 -24.98
CA SER A 53 5.64 8.18 -26.19
C SER A 53 4.12 8.29 -26.10
N ALA A 54 3.49 8.68 -27.21
CA ALA A 54 2.04 8.73 -27.33
C ALA A 54 1.43 7.37 -27.67
N ASP A 55 2.22 6.43 -28.20
CA ASP A 55 1.73 5.20 -28.85
C ASP A 55 2.56 3.95 -28.54
N LYS A 56 3.80 4.08 -28.06
CA LYS A 56 4.68 2.94 -27.77
C LYS A 56 4.74 2.63 -26.29
N ALA A 57 4.65 1.34 -25.97
CA ALA A 57 4.96 0.82 -24.66
C ALA A 57 6.37 0.20 -24.64
N PHE A 58 6.93 0.05 -23.45
CA PHE A 58 8.28 -0.48 -23.26
C PHE A 58 8.32 -1.52 -22.14
N SER A 59 9.11 -2.58 -22.34
CA SER A 59 9.40 -3.61 -21.34
C SER A 59 10.90 -3.87 -21.27
N GLY A 60 11.33 -4.74 -20.36
CA GLY A 60 12.75 -5.05 -20.15
C GLY A 60 13.56 -3.78 -19.89
N ILE A 61 13.03 -2.93 -19.01
CA ILE A 61 13.60 -1.61 -18.73
C ILE A 61 14.74 -1.79 -17.73
N GLU A 62 15.95 -1.42 -18.16
CA GLU A 62 17.17 -1.41 -17.37
C GLU A 62 17.60 0.05 -17.15
N LEU A 63 17.95 0.40 -15.92
CA LEU A 63 18.44 1.74 -15.58
C LEU A 63 19.89 1.65 -15.13
N GLU A 64 20.77 2.41 -15.76
CA GLU A 64 22.17 2.54 -15.35
C GLU A 64 22.41 3.95 -14.84
N ALA A 65 23.05 4.08 -13.68
CA ALA A 65 23.42 5.36 -13.09
C ALA A 65 24.92 5.55 -13.03
N THR A 66 25.35 6.79 -13.28
CA THR A 66 26.72 7.23 -13.08
C THR A 66 26.71 8.42 -12.13
N ALA A 67 27.39 8.31 -10.99
CA ALA A 67 27.51 9.36 -9.99
C ALA A 67 28.75 10.23 -10.28
N ILE A 68 28.54 11.54 -10.33
CA ILE A 68 29.55 12.52 -10.75
C ILE A 68 29.76 13.55 -9.64
N ASP A 69 31.02 13.89 -9.35
CA ASP A 69 31.39 14.91 -8.38
C ASP A 69 31.38 16.34 -8.98
N ALA A 70 31.67 17.34 -8.15
CA ALA A 70 31.66 18.75 -8.55
C ALA A 70 32.76 19.11 -9.59
N ASP A 71 33.79 18.27 -9.71
CA ASP A 71 34.88 18.43 -10.68
C ASP A 71 34.56 17.71 -12.01
N GLY A 72 33.40 17.05 -12.11
CA GLY A 72 32.97 16.30 -13.28
C GLY A 72 33.60 14.91 -13.39
N LYS A 73 34.19 14.40 -12.31
CA LYS A 73 34.76 13.06 -12.27
C LYS A 73 33.71 12.05 -11.83
N GLU A 74 33.72 10.89 -12.48
CA GLU A 74 32.93 9.74 -12.05
C GLU A 74 33.44 9.19 -10.72
N VAL A 75 32.54 9.07 -9.76
CA VAL A 75 32.82 8.63 -8.39
C VAL A 75 31.98 7.44 -7.94
N GLY A 76 31.13 6.91 -8.81
CA GLY A 76 30.37 5.70 -8.56
C GLY A 76 29.43 5.35 -9.70
N GLU A 77 28.85 4.15 -9.60
CA GLU A 77 27.94 3.59 -10.59
C GLU A 77 26.78 2.86 -9.90
N GLY A 78 25.73 2.52 -10.66
CA GLY A 78 24.59 1.81 -10.12
C GLY A 78 23.72 1.16 -11.18
N LEU A 79 23.14 0.01 -10.82
CA LEU A 79 22.14 -0.70 -11.63
C LEU A 79 20.79 -0.61 -10.93
N GLY A 80 19.82 -0.08 -11.65
CA GLY A 80 18.51 0.29 -11.15
C GLY A 80 17.39 -0.59 -11.68
N TYR A 81 16.25 -0.49 -11.02
CA TYR A 81 15.04 -1.21 -11.36
C TYR A 81 13.81 -0.31 -11.18
N LEU A 82 12.75 -0.63 -11.93
CA LEU A 82 11.43 -0.06 -11.69
C LEU A 82 10.85 -0.69 -10.44
N ALA A 83 10.20 0.14 -9.63
CA ALA A 83 9.65 -0.28 -8.36
C ALA A 83 8.26 0.30 -8.12
N ASN A 84 7.46 -0.39 -7.32
CA ASN A 84 6.20 0.13 -6.79
C ASN A 84 6.45 1.20 -5.71
N ALA A 85 5.40 1.78 -5.14
CA ALA A 85 5.50 2.82 -4.11
C ALA A 85 6.24 2.35 -2.86
N CYS A 86 6.21 1.04 -2.56
CA CYS A 86 6.97 0.42 -1.49
C CYS A 86 8.43 0.12 -1.82
N GLY A 87 8.89 0.42 -3.04
CA GLY A 87 10.25 0.15 -3.48
C GLY A 87 10.51 -1.32 -3.83
N ALA A 88 9.47 -2.16 -3.92
CA ALA A 88 9.60 -3.52 -4.41
C ALA A 88 9.75 -3.51 -5.94
N SER A 89 10.66 -4.33 -6.46
CA SER A 89 10.89 -4.44 -7.91
C SER A 89 9.62 -4.91 -8.61
N LEU A 90 9.31 -4.28 -9.74
CA LEU A 90 8.23 -4.76 -10.58
C LEU A 90 8.61 -6.09 -11.26
N PRO A 91 7.61 -6.91 -11.60
CA PRO A 91 7.81 -8.15 -12.34
C PRO A 91 8.56 -7.94 -13.68
N PRO A 92 9.35 -8.93 -14.15
CA PRO A 92 10.10 -8.81 -15.40
C PRO A 92 9.25 -8.57 -16.66
N ASP A 93 7.97 -8.95 -16.64
CA ASP A 93 7.00 -8.78 -17.71
C ASP A 93 6.22 -7.46 -17.62
N PHE A 94 6.58 -6.56 -16.68
CA PHE A 94 6.00 -5.23 -16.59
C PHE A 94 6.18 -4.44 -17.90
N VAL A 95 5.11 -3.78 -18.32
CA VAL A 95 5.08 -2.94 -19.51
C VAL A 95 4.72 -1.51 -19.12
N LEU A 96 5.65 -0.58 -19.35
CA LEU A 96 5.40 0.86 -19.18
C LEU A 96 4.60 1.39 -20.36
N THR A 97 3.30 1.60 -20.15
CA THR A 97 2.35 2.03 -21.19
C THR A 97 2.60 3.47 -21.67
N PRO A 98 2.07 3.86 -22.85
CA PRO A 98 2.20 5.23 -23.36
C PRO A 98 1.70 6.28 -22.37
N ALA A 99 2.40 7.41 -22.28
CA ALA A 99 2.13 8.51 -21.35
C ALA A 99 2.14 8.15 -19.84
N ALA A 100 2.46 6.90 -19.48
CA ALA A 100 2.58 6.48 -18.10
C ALA A 100 3.94 6.87 -17.49
N ASN A 101 4.01 6.76 -16.18
CA ASN A 101 5.22 6.95 -15.43
C ASN A 101 5.34 5.87 -14.34
N GLN A 102 6.56 5.57 -13.93
CA GLN A 102 6.84 4.56 -12.92
C GLN A 102 8.00 4.99 -12.03
N PHE A 103 7.90 4.68 -10.74
CA PHE A 103 9.00 4.92 -9.81
C PHE A 103 10.20 4.01 -10.11
N TYR A 104 11.41 4.52 -9.91
CA TYR A 104 12.65 3.75 -10.02
C TYR A 104 13.51 3.94 -8.78
N VAL A 105 14.32 2.92 -8.50
CA VAL A 105 15.34 2.93 -7.44
C VAL A 105 16.66 2.46 -8.04
N ILE A 106 17.73 3.21 -7.78
CA ILE A 106 19.09 2.84 -8.20
C ILE A 106 20.03 2.90 -6.98
N PRO A 107 20.46 1.77 -6.41
CA PRO A 107 21.57 1.77 -5.46
C PRO A 107 22.85 2.24 -6.17
N ILE A 108 23.59 3.14 -5.51
CA ILE A 108 24.82 3.73 -6.03
C ILE A 108 25.99 3.18 -5.21
N GLU A 109 26.88 2.48 -5.88
CA GLU A 109 28.16 2.04 -5.33
C GLU A 109 29.22 3.10 -5.61
N LEU A 110 29.70 3.74 -4.55
CA LEU A 110 30.78 4.72 -4.66
C LEU A 110 32.13 4.01 -4.71
N TYR A 111 33.01 4.45 -5.61
CA TYR A 111 34.37 3.93 -5.71
C TYR A 111 35.22 4.29 -4.49
N ASP A 112 34.85 5.37 -3.79
CA ASP A 112 35.43 5.80 -2.51
C ASP A 112 34.28 6.19 -1.56
N ALA A 113 34.32 5.70 -0.33
CA ALA A 113 33.27 5.91 0.67
C ALA A 113 33.09 7.39 1.05
N ASP A 114 34.14 8.20 0.92
CA ASP A 114 34.11 9.63 1.25
C ASP A 114 33.80 10.52 0.03
N ALA A 115 33.51 9.92 -1.13
CA ALA A 115 33.20 10.67 -2.34
C ALA A 115 31.93 11.52 -2.19
N LYS A 116 31.98 12.75 -2.69
CA LYS A 116 30.84 13.67 -2.69
C LYS A 116 30.19 13.70 -4.06
N VAL A 117 28.98 13.18 -4.14
CA VAL A 117 28.17 13.22 -5.36
C VAL A 117 27.56 14.62 -5.53
N ASP A 118 27.78 15.24 -6.68
CA ASP A 118 27.13 16.47 -7.11
C ASP A 118 25.82 16.17 -7.84
N HIS A 119 25.87 15.26 -8.83
CA HIS A 119 24.69 14.80 -9.54
C HIS A 119 24.86 13.36 -10.06
N VAL A 120 23.75 12.78 -10.51
CA VAL A 120 23.69 11.43 -11.09
C VAL A 120 23.08 11.54 -12.48
N THR A 121 23.75 10.95 -13.46
CA THR A 121 23.21 10.76 -14.82
C THR A 121 22.64 9.36 -14.94
N ILE A 122 21.49 9.23 -15.60
CA ILE A 122 20.78 7.94 -15.75
C ILE A 122 20.60 7.65 -17.23
N THR A 123 21.05 6.48 -17.65
CA THR A 123 20.81 5.88 -18.95
C THR A 123 19.70 4.84 -18.81
N VAL A 124 18.84 4.74 -19.82
CA VAL A 124 17.71 3.82 -19.81
C VAL A 124 17.77 2.97 -21.06
N ASP A 125 17.91 1.67 -20.87
CA ASP A 125 17.77 0.67 -21.92
C ASP A 125 16.39 0.01 -21.80
N SER A 126 15.78 -0.30 -22.95
CA SER A 126 14.45 -0.87 -23.00
C SER A 126 14.15 -1.52 -24.34
N THR A 127 13.14 -2.39 -24.36
CA THR A 127 12.62 -3.01 -25.58
C THR A 127 11.20 -2.50 -25.85
N PRO A 128 10.87 -2.06 -27.08
CA PRO A 128 9.49 -1.78 -27.45
C PRO A 128 8.61 -3.01 -27.23
N ALA A 129 7.47 -2.81 -26.60
CA ALA A 129 6.49 -3.86 -26.33
C ALA A 129 5.12 -3.46 -26.86
N ASP A 130 4.28 -4.46 -27.12
CA ASP A 130 2.86 -4.20 -27.29
C ASP A 130 2.31 -3.70 -25.96
N ALA A 131 1.58 -2.58 -25.99
CA ALA A 131 0.83 -2.18 -24.82
C ALA A 131 -0.12 -3.33 -24.47
N PRO A 132 -0.17 -3.79 -23.21
CA PRO A 132 -1.22 -4.72 -22.80
C PRO A 132 -2.55 -4.14 -23.27
N SER A 133 -3.34 -4.95 -23.97
CA SER A 133 -4.67 -4.51 -24.37
C SER A 133 -5.34 -4.03 -23.09
N ALA A 134 -5.80 -2.77 -23.11
CA ALA A 134 -6.64 -2.23 -22.05
C ALA A 134 -7.97 -2.97 -22.08
N THR A 135 -7.92 -4.23 -21.67
CA THR A 135 -9.08 -5.00 -21.30
C THR A 135 -9.36 -4.47 -19.91
N GLU A 136 -10.00 -3.29 -19.84
CA GLU A 136 -10.66 -2.87 -18.63
C GLU A 136 -11.62 -4.01 -18.33
N THR A 137 -11.26 -4.88 -17.38
CA THR A 137 -12.20 -5.84 -16.83
C THR A 137 -13.40 -5.00 -16.41
N PRO A 138 -14.59 -5.22 -17.00
CA PRO A 138 -15.73 -4.40 -16.69
C PRO A 138 -15.90 -4.37 -15.18
N LEU A 139 -15.91 -3.17 -14.61
CA LEU A 139 -16.10 -3.01 -13.18
C LEU A 139 -17.43 -3.66 -12.80
N GLY A 140 -17.44 -4.33 -11.65
CA GLY A 140 -18.65 -4.95 -11.12
C GLY A 140 -19.77 -3.92 -10.91
N MET A 141 -21.00 -4.42 -10.75
CA MET A 141 -22.14 -3.57 -10.40
C MET A 141 -21.83 -2.73 -9.16
N GLY A 142 -22.14 -1.44 -9.21
CA GLY A 142 -21.90 -0.51 -8.09
C GLY A 142 -20.44 -0.10 -7.89
N VAL A 143 -19.49 -0.60 -8.69
CA VAL A 143 -18.06 -0.31 -8.54
C VAL A 143 -17.64 0.85 -9.46
N LYS A 144 -16.97 1.85 -8.90
CA LYS A 144 -16.41 3.00 -9.62
C LYS A 144 -14.97 3.25 -9.21
N GLN A 145 -14.02 3.22 -10.15
CA GLN A 145 -12.66 3.68 -9.90
C GLN A 145 -12.61 5.21 -9.82
N ILE A 146 -11.93 5.73 -8.79
CA ILE A 146 -11.74 7.18 -8.59
C ILE A 146 -10.26 7.59 -8.61
N ASP A 147 -9.36 6.64 -8.41
CA ASP A 147 -7.91 6.84 -8.51
C ASP A 147 -7.21 5.57 -9.01
N LYS A 148 -6.04 5.72 -9.65
CA LYS A 148 -5.22 4.66 -10.23
C LYS A 148 -3.83 4.56 -9.61
N HIS A 149 -3.50 5.42 -8.66
CA HIS A 149 -2.23 5.35 -7.93
C HIS A 149 -2.30 4.29 -6.83
N GLU A 150 -1.14 3.97 -6.26
CA GLU A 150 -1.02 3.05 -5.12
C GLU A 150 -1.49 3.74 -3.84
N ILE A 151 -2.57 3.24 -3.26
CA ILE A 151 -3.23 3.87 -2.12
C ILE A 151 -2.98 3.07 -0.85
N ALA A 152 -2.28 3.68 0.10
CA ALA A 152 -1.91 3.08 1.38
C ALA A 152 -3.05 3.15 2.42
N GLN A 153 -3.85 4.22 2.41
CA GLN A 153 -4.91 4.42 3.39
C GLN A 153 -6.05 5.29 2.87
N VAL A 154 -7.27 5.02 3.33
CA VAL A 154 -8.44 5.90 3.20
C VAL A 154 -8.97 6.27 4.58
N GLU A 155 -9.41 7.52 4.74
CA GLU A 155 -10.20 7.96 5.88
C GLU A 155 -11.46 8.67 5.40
N TRP A 156 -12.62 8.23 5.89
CA TRP A 156 -13.87 8.95 5.66
C TRP A 156 -13.92 10.21 6.54
N ILE A 157 -14.24 11.35 5.93
CA ILE A 157 -14.46 12.62 6.63
C ILE A 157 -15.93 12.70 7.03
N ASP A 158 -16.80 12.35 6.09
CA ASP A 158 -18.25 12.21 6.23
C ASP A 158 -18.76 11.27 5.11
N GLU A 159 -20.08 11.14 4.94
CA GLU A 159 -20.70 10.27 3.94
C GLU A 159 -20.48 10.72 2.47
N GLN A 160 -20.02 11.95 2.23
CA GLN A 160 -19.78 12.51 0.89
C GLN A 160 -18.31 12.84 0.62
N HIS A 161 -17.46 12.80 1.64
CA HIS A 161 -16.06 13.18 1.52
C HIS A 161 -15.15 12.13 2.15
N LEU A 162 -14.12 11.75 1.42
CA LEU A 162 -13.02 10.96 1.93
C LEU A 162 -11.69 11.67 1.70
N ARG A 163 -10.69 11.26 2.46
CA ARG A 163 -9.28 11.54 2.18
C ARG A 163 -8.53 10.24 1.99
N TYR A 164 -7.48 10.26 1.20
CA TYR A 164 -6.67 9.07 0.93
C TYR A 164 -5.21 9.43 0.75
N GLY A 165 -4.33 8.53 1.18
CA GLY A 165 -2.89 8.64 1.09
C GLY A 165 -2.34 7.79 -0.04
N GLU A 166 -1.70 8.43 -1.01
CA GLU A 166 -0.93 7.80 -2.08
C GLU A 166 0.50 7.50 -1.58
N GLY A 167 0.94 6.25 -1.65
CA GLY A 167 2.25 5.82 -1.15
C GLY A 167 2.31 4.34 -0.75
N CYS A 168 3.29 4.00 0.09
CA CYS A 168 3.48 2.64 0.60
C CYS A 168 2.84 2.43 1.98
N HIS A 169 2.09 1.35 2.19
CA HIS A 169 1.52 0.98 3.51
C HIS A 169 2.54 0.86 4.63
N ARG A 170 3.82 0.60 4.31
CA ARG A 170 4.90 0.49 5.30
C ARG A 170 5.36 1.84 5.83
N ASP A 171 5.11 2.91 5.08
CA ASP A 171 5.45 4.25 5.50
C ASP A 171 4.41 4.80 6.48
N LEU A 172 4.83 5.75 7.31
CA LEU A 172 3.89 6.49 8.14
C LEU A 172 3.06 7.46 7.30
N PHE A 173 1.86 7.75 7.80
CA PHE A 173 0.92 8.68 7.16
C PHE A 173 1.52 10.06 6.83
N THR A 174 2.58 10.49 7.53
CA THR A 174 3.26 11.75 7.24
C THR A 174 4.05 11.76 5.93
N ASN A 175 4.35 10.59 5.37
CA ASN A 175 5.18 10.45 4.17
C ASN A 175 4.34 10.29 2.89
N TRP A 176 3.03 10.06 3.02
CA TRP A 176 2.15 9.87 1.88
C TRP A 176 1.72 11.20 1.25
N THR A 177 1.35 11.13 -0.03
CA THR A 177 0.72 12.24 -0.72
C THR A 177 -0.78 12.20 -0.47
N TRP A 178 -1.29 13.13 0.33
CA TRP A 178 -2.70 13.14 0.74
C TRP A 178 -3.59 13.93 -0.21
N ARG A 179 -4.75 13.33 -0.51
CA ARG A 179 -5.79 13.91 -1.36
C ARG A 179 -7.14 13.83 -0.65
N THR A 180 -8.03 14.74 -0.97
CA THR A 180 -9.45 14.70 -0.59
C THR A 180 -10.29 14.49 -1.84
N TYR A 181 -11.31 13.65 -1.75
CA TYR A 181 -12.27 13.38 -2.82
C TYR A 181 -13.69 13.69 -2.35
N ASP A 182 -14.42 14.48 -3.15
CA ASP A 182 -15.85 14.77 -2.98
C ASP A 182 -16.64 13.86 -3.91
N LEU A 183 -17.48 12.99 -3.34
CA LEU A 183 -18.27 12.00 -4.06
C LEU A 183 -19.32 12.64 -4.97
N ARG A 184 -19.87 13.80 -4.58
CA ARG A 184 -20.93 14.50 -5.31
C ARG A 184 -20.39 15.22 -6.53
N THR A 185 -19.23 15.86 -6.40
CA THR A 185 -18.60 16.61 -7.52
C THR A 185 -17.58 15.80 -8.30
N ALA A 186 -17.18 14.63 -7.80
CA ALA A 186 -16.06 13.84 -8.31
C ALA A 186 -14.76 14.64 -8.41
N SER A 187 -14.55 15.60 -7.50
CA SER A 187 -13.36 16.44 -7.48
C SER A 187 -12.30 15.88 -6.54
N VAL A 188 -11.03 15.95 -6.97
CA VAL A 188 -9.85 15.56 -6.20
C VAL A 188 -9.03 16.80 -5.91
N ASN A 189 -8.65 17.01 -4.64
CA ASN A 189 -7.77 18.11 -4.24
C ASN A 189 -6.61 17.60 -3.39
N LEU A 190 -5.41 18.11 -3.65
CA LEU A 190 -4.23 17.84 -2.82
C LEU A 190 -4.37 18.57 -1.48
N THR A 191 -4.28 17.85 -0.37
CA THR A 191 -4.49 18.41 0.98
C THR A 191 -3.58 17.71 1.97
N PRO A 192 -2.80 18.41 2.81
CA PRO A 192 -2.02 17.77 3.88
C PRO A 192 -2.90 16.97 4.85
N HIS A 193 -2.35 15.92 5.45
CA HIS A 193 -3.05 15.20 6.51
C HIS A 193 -3.26 16.10 7.74
N PRO A 194 -4.47 16.18 8.33
CA PRO A 194 -4.79 17.13 9.39
C PRO A 194 -4.00 16.89 10.68
N LYS A 195 -3.43 15.69 10.85
CA LYS A 195 -2.62 15.33 12.02
C LYS A 195 -1.12 15.28 11.72
N ALA A 196 -0.68 15.64 10.51
CA ALA A 196 0.75 15.64 10.16
C ALA A 196 1.54 16.60 11.06
N ASP A 197 1.00 17.80 11.29
CA ASP A 197 1.65 18.83 12.12
C ASP A 197 1.73 18.46 13.62
N LEU A 198 0.98 17.43 14.06
CA LEU A 198 1.09 16.92 15.43
C LEU A 198 2.37 16.11 15.63
N ILE A 199 2.98 15.62 14.54
CA ILE A 199 4.24 14.87 14.57
C ILE A 199 5.41 15.85 14.70
N THR A 200 5.64 16.28 15.94
CA THR A 200 6.76 17.15 16.29
C THR A 200 7.94 16.37 16.83
N GLU A 201 9.13 16.99 16.83
CA GLU A 201 10.30 16.41 17.51
C GLU A 201 10.04 16.17 19.00
N ALA A 202 9.30 17.07 19.65
CA ALA A 202 8.91 16.92 21.06
C ALA A 202 8.06 15.67 21.29
N LEU A 203 7.03 15.46 20.45
CA LEU A 203 6.22 14.24 20.48
C LEU A 203 7.11 13.00 20.30
N ARG A 204 7.95 12.98 19.26
CA ARG A 204 8.84 11.83 18.98
C ARG A 204 9.75 11.52 20.16
N ARG A 205 10.34 12.54 20.80
CA ARG A 205 11.14 12.38 22.03
C ARG A 205 10.31 11.79 23.16
N GLN A 206 9.08 12.26 23.34
CA GLN A 206 8.19 11.80 24.40
C GLN A 206 7.71 10.35 24.21
N LEU A 207 7.49 9.94 22.97
CA LEU A 207 7.16 8.56 22.60
C LEU A 207 8.37 7.62 22.64
N GLY A 208 9.60 8.15 22.59
CA GLY A 208 10.81 7.35 22.45
C GLY A 208 11.08 6.90 21.01
N LEU A 209 10.62 7.68 20.02
CA LEU A 209 10.75 7.42 18.58
C LEU A 209 11.66 8.46 17.91
N ILE A 210 12.78 8.76 18.55
CA ILE A 210 13.77 9.73 18.02
C ILE A 210 14.55 9.11 16.87
N ASP A 211 14.87 7.83 16.98
CA ASP A 211 15.51 7.08 15.91
C ASP A 211 14.59 7.02 14.68
N PRO A 212 15.06 7.44 13.48
CA PRO A 212 14.25 7.40 12.26
C PRO A 212 13.72 6.01 11.92
N LEU A 213 14.50 4.94 12.15
CA LEU A 213 14.11 3.57 11.84
C LEU A 213 12.95 3.12 12.73
N TYR A 214 13.05 3.35 14.04
CA TYR A 214 11.97 3.01 14.96
C TYR A 214 10.73 3.86 14.74
N PHE A 215 10.90 5.14 14.40
CA PHE A 215 9.78 6.00 14.05
C PHE A 215 9.06 5.48 12.80
N GLN A 216 9.78 5.22 11.70
CA GLN A 216 9.17 4.72 10.47
C GLN A 216 8.44 3.38 10.68
N ASN A 217 8.99 2.48 11.51
CA ASN A 217 8.40 1.18 11.80
C ASN A 217 7.36 1.20 12.94
N SER A 218 7.07 2.35 13.54
CA SER A 218 6.20 2.41 14.73
C SER A 218 4.73 2.22 14.43
N GLN A 219 4.32 2.29 13.16
CA GLN A 219 2.91 2.25 12.73
C GLN A 219 2.06 3.27 13.52
N LEU A 220 2.63 4.45 13.78
CA LEU A 220 1.97 5.45 14.61
C LEU A 220 0.72 5.96 13.89
N THR A 221 -0.42 5.81 14.55
CA THR A 221 -1.71 6.27 14.05
C THR A 221 -2.50 6.94 15.17
N PHE A 222 -3.30 7.93 14.81
CA PHE A 222 -4.19 8.63 15.74
C PHE A 222 -5.59 8.05 15.63
N ASP A 223 -6.29 7.92 16.76
CA ASP A 223 -7.73 7.65 16.75
C ASP A 223 -8.42 8.72 15.89
N PRO A 224 -9.12 8.34 14.79
CA PRO A 224 -9.76 9.29 13.89
C PRO A 224 -10.63 10.31 14.62
N ASN A 225 -11.37 9.86 15.66
CA ASN A 225 -12.34 10.65 16.40
C ASN A 225 -11.89 11.00 17.83
N GLY A 226 -10.73 10.52 18.26
CA GLY A 226 -10.22 10.67 19.62
C GLY A 226 -9.02 11.60 19.74
N LYS A 227 -8.53 11.73 20.98
CA LYS A 227 -7.32 12.50 21.31
C LYS A 227 -6.08 11.63 21.45
N ARG A 228 -6.25 10.31 21.42
CA ARG A 228 -5.17 9.36 21.66
C ARG A 228 -4.58 8.86 20.35
N LEU A 229 -3.34 8.41 20.44
CA LEU A 229 -2.61 7.72 19.39
C LEU A 229 -2.19 6.34 19.88
N VAL A 230 -1.94 5.43 18.94
CA VAL A 230 -1.40 4.09 19.18
C VAL A 230 -0.17 3.91 18.31
N TYR A 231 0.85 3.26 18.85
CA TYR A 231 2.11 2.98 18.16
C TYR A 231 2.83 1.78 18.78
N GLN A 232 3.77 1.23 18.03
CA GLN A 232 4.75 0.25 18.49
C GLN A 232 6.11 0.91 18.73
N ASN A 233 6.75 0.61 19.86
CA ASN A 233 8.09 1.12 20.15
C ASN A 233 9.21 0.17 19.68
N GLU A 234 10.46 0.56 19.92
CA GLU A 234 11.67 -0.22 19.59
C GLU A 234 11.76 -1.61 20.23
N LEU A 235 11.00 -1.85 21.31
CA LEU A 235 10.92 -3.14 22.00
C LEU A 235 9.72 -3.98 21.52
N ASN A 236 9.11 -3.59 20.41
CA ASN A 236 7.90 -4.22 19.87
C ASN A 236 6.78 -4.33 20.93
N THR A 237 6.63 -3.26 21.71
CA THR A 237 5.54 -3.08 22.67
C THR A 237 4.54 -2.12 22.09
N VAL A 238 3.25 -2.44 22.17
CA VAL A 238 2.18 -1.52 21.76
C VAL A 238 1.81 -0.61 22.92
N LEU A 239 1.78 0.68 22.65
CA LEU A 239 1.41 1.71 23.59
C LEU A 239 0.34 2.62 23.00
N SER A 240 -0.47 3.21 23.89
CA SER A 240 -1.23 4.41 23.58
C SER A 240 -0.71 5.62 24.34
N ALA A 241 -0.92 6.80 23.78
CA ALA A 241 -0.61 8.07 24.42
C ALA A 241 -1.66 9.12 24.06
N GLU A 242 -1.72 10.24 24.78
CA GLU A 242 -2.39 11.45 24.28
C GLU A 242 -1.66 11.98 23.04
N SER A 243 -2.29 12.91 22.31
CA SER A 243 -1.76 13.47 21.07
C SER A 243 -0.43 14.22 21.21
N ASP A 244 -0.08 14.66 22.42
CA ASP A 244 1.20 15.26 22.77
C ASP A 244 2.24 14.24 23.28
N GLY A 245 1.87 12.96 23.35
CA GLY A 245 2.69 11.86 23.85
C GLY A 245 2.62 11.67 25.36
N SER A 246 1.82 12.44 26.09
CA SER A 246 1.65 12.30 27.53
C SER A 246 0.74 11.11 27.88
N PHE A 247 0.70 10.77 29.18
CA PHE A 247 -0.13 9.68 29.71
C PHE A 247 0.00 8.36 28.90
N LYS A 248 1.24 7.94 28.65
CA LYS A 248 1.55 6.69 27.97
C LYS A 248 0.99 5.51 28.74
N ARG A 249 0.29 4.61 28.05
CA ARG A 249 -0.24 3.37 28.59
C ARG A 249 0.31 2.21 27.78
N ARG A 250 0.90 1.23 28.47
CA ARG A 250 1.38 -0.01 27.85
C ARG A 250 0.21 -0.98 27.74
N MET A 251 -0.08 -1.42 26.52
CA MET A 251 -1.18 -2.33 26.23
C MET A 251 -0.70 -3.78 26.24
N LEU A 252 0.17 -4.12 25.30
CA LEU A 252 0.73 -5.46 25.14
C LEU A 252 2.24 -5.38 24.91
N ASP A 253 2.97 -6.32 25.48
CA ASP A 253 4.40 -6.50 25.30
C ASP A 253 4.70 -7.87 24.67
N LYS A 254 6.00 -8.16 24.47
CA LYS A 254 6.50 -9.42 23.91
C LYS A 254 5.95 -9.76 22.51
N LEU A 255 5.76 -8.75 21.67
CA LEU A 255 5.44 -8.94 20.25
C LEU A 255 6.71 -8.92 19.40
N SER A 256 7.87 -9.14 20.03
CA SER A 256 9.18 -8.94 19.40
C SER A 256 9.52 -9.97 18.33
N ASP A 257 8.84 -11.11 18.31
CA ASP A 257 8.95 -12.16 17.30
C ASP A 257 8.06 -11.90 16.07
N ARG A 258 7.34 -10.78 16.03
CA ARG A 258 6.33 -10.51 15.00
C ARG A 258 6.38 -9.07 14.49
N THR A 259 6.18 -8.90 13.19
CA THR A 259 6.10 -7.58 12.57
C THR A 259 4.66 -7.08 12.61
N LEU A 260 4.43 -5.90 13.17
CA LEU A 260 3.13 -5.22 13.09
C LEU A 260 2.89 -4.79 11.65
N GLN A 261 1.76 -5.23 11.10
CA GLN A 261 1.39 -4.97 9.72
C GLN A 261 0.34 -3.88 9.60
N GLY A 262 -0.47 -3.66 10.65
CA GLY A 262 -1.36 -2.51 10.70
C GLY A 262 -2.20 -2.42 11.96
N ILE A 263 -2.80 -1.24 12.13
CA ILE A 263 -3.78 -0.92 13.16
C ILE A 263 -5.04 -0.44 12.45
N TYR A 264 -6.11 -1.21 12.57
CA TYR A 264 -7.42 -0.87 12.03
C TYR A 264 -8.30 -0.26 13.11
N TRP A 265 -8.62 1.02 12.98
CA TRP A 265 -9.51 1.72 13.90
C TRP A 265 -10.96 1.30 13.68
N LEU A 266 -11.62 0.97 14.78
CA LEU A 266 -13.04 0.64 14.87
C LEU A 266 -13.81 1.84 15.46
N SER A 267 -14.94 1.58 16.12
CA SER A 267 -15.72 2.63 16.76
C SER A 267 -15.13 3.03 18.13
N LYS A 268 -15.30 4.29 18.52
CA LYS A 268 -15.07 4.80 19.90
C LYS A 268 -13.66 4.50 20.45
N GLY A 269 -12.62 4.65 19.64
CA GLY A 269 -11.23 4.43 20.06
C GLY A 269 -10.82 2.98 20.23
N ILE A 270 -11.68 2.04 19.83
CA ILE A 270 -11.34 0.62 19.73
C ILE A 270 -10.56 0.39 18.44
N PHE A 271 -9.61 -0.55 18.46
CA PHE A 271 -8.85 -0.92 17.29
C PHE A 271 -8.52 -2.42 17.30
N LEU A 272 -8.24 -2.94 16.10
CA LEU A 272 -7.66 -4.25 15.84
C LEU A 272 -6.22 -4.04 15.35
N ALA A 273 -5.26 -4.62 16.04
CA ALA A 273 -3.86 -4.67 15.57
C ALA A 273 -3.55 -6.07 15.07
N TYR A 274 -2.84 -6.17 13.94
CA TYR A 274 -2.54 -7.46 13.30
C TYR A 274 -1.08 -7.56 12.83
N TYR A 275 -0.55 -8.79 12.87
CA TYR A 275 0.86 -9.11 12.78
C TYR A 275 1.09 -10.34 11.91
N TYR A 276 2.07 -10.28 11.02
CA TYR A 276 2.58 -11.41 10.24
C TYR A 276 3.94 -11.05 9.63
N GLY A 277 4.71 -12.03 9.17
CA GLY A 277 6.06 -11.81 8.60
C GLY A 277 6.03 -11.52 7.11
N ALA A 278 5.41 -12.41 6.34
CA ALA A 278 5.36 -12.39 4.89
C ALA A 278 3.99 -12.81 4.35
N PHE A 279 3.83 -12.72 3.04
CA PHE A 279 2.68 -13.28 2.34
C PHE A 279 2.49 -14.76 2.65
N GLY A 280 1.25 -15.16 2.94
CA GLY A 280 0.89 -16.53 3.28
C GLY A 280 1.16 -16.96 4.73
N ASP A 281 1.87 -16.14 5.51
CA ASP A 281 2.03 -16.39 6.94
C ASP A 281 0.71 -16.24 7.70
N LEU A 282 0.58 -17.02 8.77
CA LEU A 282 -0.52 -16.87 9.71
C LEU A 282 -0.51 -15.47 10.35
N VAL A 283 -1.68 -14.85 10.37
CA VAL A 283 -1.91 -13.54 10.96
C VAL A 283 -2.29 -13.70 12.42
N THR A 284 -1.52 -13.09 13.30
CA THR A 284 -1.93 -12.96 14.69
C THR A 284 -2.43 -11.55 14.97
N TYR A 285 -3.27 -11.38 15.99
CA TYR A 285 -3.96 -10.13 16.21
C TYR A 285 -4.37 -9.96 17.66
N PHE A 286 -4.81 -8.74 17.99
CA PHE A 286 -5.55 -8.46 19.21
C PHE A 286 -6.46 -7.25 19.03
N THR A 287 -7.51 -7.17 19.84
CA THR A 287 -8.37 -6.00 19.94
C THR A 287 -8.17 -5.29 21.28
N ALA A 288 -8.17 -3.96 21.24
CA ALA A 288 -8.02 -3.14 22.43
C ALA A 288 -8.68 -1.76 22.22
N ASP A 289 -8.87 -1.07 23.33
CA ASP A 289 -9.29 0.32 23.41
C ASP A 289 -8.06 1.21 23.63
N ALA A 290 -7.97 2.35 22.92
CA ALA A 290 -6.94 3.36 23.10
C ALA A 290 -6.77 3.80 24.58
N ASP A 291 -7.81 3.66 25.39
CA ASP A 291 -7.79 3.88 26.83
C ASP A 291 -7.22 2.72 27.67
N ASN A 292 -6.51 1.77 27.05
CA ASN A 292 -5.78 0.67 27.70
C ASN A 292 -6.66 -0.44 28.27
N ARG A 293 -7.80 -0.70 27.64
CA ARG A 293 -8.60 -1.90 27.90
C ARG A 293 -8.32 -2.92 26.79
N ILE A 294 -7.66 -4.02 27.14
CA ILE A 294 -7.49 -5.16 26.24
C ILE A 294 -8.83 -5.90 26.15
N LEU A 295 -9.29 -6.18 24.93
CA LEU A 295 -10.58 -6.80 24.65
C LEU A 295 -10.44 -8.26 24.22
N SER A 296 -9.31 -8.61 23.59
CA SER A 296 -9.01 -9.98 23.18
C SER A 296 -8.07 -10.72 24.12
N GLU A 297 -7.87 -12.01 23.86
CA GLU A 297 -6.71 -12.74 24.33
C GLU A 297 -5.41 -12.10 23.84
N THR A 298 -4.31 -12.38 24.54
CA THR A 298 -2.98 -11.95 24.07
C THR A 298 -2.63 -12.66 22.76
N PRO A 299 -1.84 -12.03 21.86
CA PRO A 299 -1.36 -12.66 20.63
C PRO A 299 -0.69 -14.02 20.79
N ALA A 300 -0.15 -14.36 21.96
CA ALA A 300 0.43 -15.68 22.22
C ALA A 300 -0.61 -16.80 22.35
N ASN A 301 -1.85 -16.45 22.70
CA ASN A 301 -2.95 -17.40 22.96
C ASN A 301 -4.06 -17.32 21.89
N SER A 302 -4.16 -16.21 21.17
CA SER A 302 -5.15 -16.05 20.11
C SER A 302 -4.92 -17.07 18.99
N THR A 303 -5.99 -17.74 18.56
CA THR A 303 -6.00 -18.55 17.33
C THR A 303 -5.53 -17.71 16.14
N PRO A 304 -4.42 -18.06 15.46
CA PRO A 304 -3.98 -17.34 14.28
C PRO A 304 -4.95 -17.51 13.10
N SER A 305 -5.00 -16.51 12.24
CA SER A 305 -5.88 -16.44 11.06
C SER A 305 -5.09 -16.67 9.78
N LEU A 306 -5.71 -17.27 8.77
CA LEU A 306 -5.18 -17.41 7.41
C LEU A 306 -5.40 -16.15 6.55
N ILE A 307 -6.21 -15.21 7.02
CA ILE A 307 -6.50 -13.92 6.38
C ILE A 307 -6.17 -12.78 7.33
N THR A 308 -6.10 -11.55 6.82
CA THR A 308 -6.17 -10.36 7.68
C THR A 308 -7.51 -10.34 8.42
N PRO A 309 -7.53 -10.34 9.77
CA PRO A 309 -8.78 -10.41 10.51
C PRO A 309 -9.62 -9.14 10.36
N GLY A 310 -10.92 -9.30 10.56
CA GLY A 310 -11.89 -8.22 10.71
C GLY A 310 -12.45 -8.24 12.12
N ALA A 311 -12.94 -7.12 12.64
CA ALA A 311 -13.52 -7.10 13.98
C ALA A 311 -14.81 -6.29 14.03
N SER A 312 -15.72 -6.73 14.89
CA SER A 312 -16.94 -6.03 15.26
C SER A 312 -16.66 -4.61 15.78
N PRO A 313 -17.62 -3.66 15.67
CA PRO A 313 -17.41 -2.29 16.09
C PRO A 313 -17.04 -2.12 17.57
N ASP A 314 -17.40 -3.07 18.44
CA ASP A 314 -17.05 -3.10 19.86
C ASP A 314 -15.82 -3.95 20.19
N GLY A 315 -15.19 -4.56 19.18
CA GLY A 315 -13.97 -5.35 19.27
C GLY A 315 -14.12 -6.68 20.01
N GLN A 316 -15.34 -7.14 20.31
CA GLN A 316 -15.58 -8.36 21.07
C GLN A 316 -15.68 -9.62 20.20
N ASP A 317 -16.00 -9.45 18.93
CA ASP A 317 -16.05 -10.50 17.92
C ASP A 317 -15.02 -10.21 16.83
N VAL A 318 -14.24 -11.23 16.46
CA VAL A 318 -13.20 -11.14 15.43
C VAL A 318 -13.46 -12.20 14.37
N ILE A 319 -13.60 -11.76 13.13
CA ILE A 319 -13.78 -12.62 11.97
C ILE A 319 -12.41 -13.02 11.44
N ILE A 320 -12.17 -14.32 11.42
CA ILE A 320 -10.91 -14.93 10.97
C ILE A 320 -11.16 -15.95 9.87
N GLY A 321 -10.10 -16.25 9.12
CA GLY A 321 -10.05 -17.38 8.20
C GLY A 321 -9.33 -18.53 8.88
N LEU A 322 -9.90 -19.71 8.88
CA LEU A 322 -9.33 -20.87 9.57
C LEU A 322 -9.65 -22.16 8.80
N GLU A 323 -8.81 -23.17 8.99
CA GLU A 323 -9.17 -24.57 8.73
C GLU A 323 -9.33 -25.28 10.09
N MET A 324 -10.55 -25.75 10.38
CA MET A 324 -10.85 -26.47 11.63
C MET A 324 -11.77 -27.65 11.34
N ASP A 325 -11.40 -28.83 11.84
CA ASP A 325 -12.15 -30.07 11.63
C ASP A 325 -12.42 -30.41 10.14
N GLY A 326 -11.45 -30.12 9.28
CA GLY A 326 -11.51 -30.36 7.84
C GLY A 326 -12.40 -29.38 7.07
N LYS A 327 -12.86 -28.30 7.71
CA LYS A 327 -13.63 -27.23 7.08
C LYS A 327 -12.76 -25.98 6.98
N THR A 328 -12.63 -25.46 5.77
CA THR A 328 -11.96 -24.18 5.52
C THR A 328 -13.00 -23.11 5.27
N GLY A 329 -12.88 -21.96 5.92
CA GLY A 329 -13.80 -20.87 5.71
C GLY A 329 -13.63 -19.73 6.70
N TYR A 330 -14.68 -18.92 6.79
CA TYR A 330 -14.75 -17.78 7.70
C TYR A 330 -15.37 -18.20 9.02
N TYR A 331 -14.75 -17.78 10.12
CA TYR A 331 -15.17 -18.09 11.47
C TYR A 331 -15.31 -16.80 12.28
N ASP A 332 -16.32 -16.76 13.13
CA ASP A 332 -16.46 -15.77 14.19
C ASP A 332 -15.79 -16.31 15.47
N LYS A 333 -14.78 -15.58 15.95
CA LYS A 333 -14.08 -15.86 17.20
C LYS A 333 -14.42 -14.78 18.22
N ARG A 334 -14.89 -15.21 19.40
CA ARG A 334 -15.00 -14.31 20.55
C ARG A 334 -13.60 -13.85 20.94
N ALA A 335 -13.36 -12.54 20.94
CA ALA A 335 -12.04 -11.95 21.14
C ALA A 335 -11.38 -12.45 22.43
N ALA A 336 -12.15 -12.50 23.53
CA ALA A 336 -11.67 -12.84 24.88
C ALA A 336 -11.69 -14.35 25.22
N TYR A 337 -12.20 -15.22 24.33
CA TYR A 337 -12.43 -16.63 24.63
C TYR A 337 -12.03 -17.54 23.47
N GLU A 338 -11.71 -18.80 23.74
CA GLU A 338 -11.37 -19.79 22.69
C GLU A 338 -12.56 -20.14 21.76
N THR A 339 -13.78 -19.75 22.11
CA THR A 339 -14.98 -20.03 21.33
C THR A 339 -14.86 -19.49 19.90
N THR A 340 -14.96 -20.42 18.94
CA THR A 340 -14.86 -20.16 17.51
C THR A 340 -16.03 -20.84 16.79
N THR A 341 -16.77 -20.11 15.97
CA THR A 341 -17.97 -20.59 15.27
C THR A 341 -17.80 -20.44 13.77
N LEU A 342 -18.01 -21.52 13.01
CA LEU A 342 -18.02 -21.45 11.55
C LEU A 342 -19.19 -20.59 11.07
N LEU A 343 -18.91 -19.61 10.22
CA LEU A 343 -19.92 -18.82 9.53
C LEU A 343 -20.37 -19.53 8.25
N PHE A 344 -19.42 -19.83 7.37
CA PHE A 344 -19.61 -20.58 6.13
C PHE A 344 -18.27 -21.10 5.57
N GLU A 345 -18.32 -22.18 4.78
CA GLU A 345 -17.15 -22.78 4.12
C GLU A 345 -16.81 -22.00 2.84
N SER A 346 -15.53 -21.73 2.61
CA SER A 346 -15.07 -20.94 1.47
C SER A 346 -13.56 -21.07 1.27
N PRO A 347 -13.03 -21.01 0.04
CA PRO A 347 -11.62 -20.73 -0.15
C PRO A 347 -11.25 -19.38 0.48
N LEU A 348 -10.05 -19.30 1.07
CA LEU A 348 -9.58 -18.09 1.73
C LEU A 348 -8.56 -17.35 0.84
N PRO A 349 -8.67 -16.02 0.72
CA PRO A 349 -7.83 -15.24 -0.18
C PRO A 349 -6.39 -15.02 0.33
N GLY A 350 -6.12 -15.27 1.62
CA GLY A 350 -4.82 -15.03 2.25
C GLY A 350 -4.72 -13.66 2.93
N ASN A 351 -3.52 -13.31 3.39
CA ASN A 351 -3.25 -12.15 4.26
C ASN A 351 -2.94 -10.83 3.52
N ASN A 352 -2.86 -10.84 2.18
CA ASN A 352 -2.72 -9.62 1.38
C ASN A 352 -4.08 -8.97 1.02
N TRP A 353 -5.18 -9.66 1.27
CA TRP A 353 -6.52 -9.20 0.93
C TRP A 353 -7.16 -8.41 2.07
N PRO A 354 -8.20 -7.59 1.77
CA PRO A 354 -8.88 -6.80 2.79
C PRO A 354 -9.48 -7.71 3.86
N GLY A 355 -9.26 -7.37 5.13
CA GLY A 355 -9.89 -8.09 6.24
C GLY A 355 -11.40 -7.84 6.29
N PRO A 356 -12.23 -8.78 6.80
CA PRO A 356 -13.68 -8.62 6.84
C PRO A 356 -14.16 -7.30 7.48
N VAL A 357 -15.20 -6.67 6.92
CA VAL A 357 -15.90 -5.56 7.60
C VAL A 357 -17.10 -6.12 8.34
N TYR A 358 -17.07 -6.05 9.68
CA TYR A 358 -18.24 -6.36 10.50
C TYR A 358 -18.95 -5.04 10.81
N GLU A 359 -20.23 -4.93 10.44
CA GLU A 359 -21.07 -3.79 10.79
C GLU A 359 -22.46 -4.22 11.29
N LYS A 360 -23.19 -3.29 11.92
CA LYS A 360 -24.59 -3.44 12.30
C LYS A 360 -25.44 -2.37 11.64
N ASP A 361 -26.63 -2.70 11.15
CA ASP A 361 -27.56 -1.69 10.64
C ASP A 361 -28.30 -0.94 11.77
N SER A 362 -29.29 -0.13 11.40
CA SER A 362 -30.14 0.60 12.35
C SER A 362 -31.06 -0.29 13.18
N ASP A 363 -31.34 -1.51 12.71
CA ASP A 363 -32.23 -2.49 13.34
C ASP A 363 -31.43 -3.55 14.16
N ASP A 364 -30.13 -3.31 14.37
CA ASP A 364 -29.18 -4.21 15.07
C ASP A 364 -28.95 -5.55 14.34
N VAL A 365 -29.30 -5.62 13.05
CA VAL A 365 -28.93 -6.74 12.17
C VAL A 365 -27.44 -6.63 11.86
N SER A 366 -26.73 -7.75 11.94
CA SER A 366 -25.27 -7.79 11.81
C SER A 366 -24.90 -8.37 10.46
N PHE A 367 -24.04 -7.66 9.76
CA PHE A 367 -23.55 -8.03 8.43
C PHE A 367 -22.04 -8.08 8.42
N ILE A 368 -21.51 -9.01 7.64
CA ILE A 368 -20.08 -9.15 7.45
C ILE A 368 -19.79 -9.10 5.94
N TYR A 369 -19.00 -8.13 5.51
CA TYR A 369 -18.53 -8.03 4.12
C TYR A 369 -17.15 -8.66 3.99
N MET A 370 -16.97 -9.56 3.01
CA MET A 370 -15.75 -10.38 2.84
C MET A 370 -15.35 -10.50 1.38
N ALA A 371 -14.05 -10.60 1.14
CA ALA A 371 -13.49 -10.88 -0.18
C ALA A 371 -13.37 -12.39 -0.35
N VAL A 372 -14.10 -12.97 -1.29
CA VAL A 372 -14.12 -14.42 -1.52
C VAL A 372 -13.54 -14.73 -2.89
N PRO A 373 -12.43 -15.50 -2.98
CA PRO A 373 -11.90 -15.99 -4.26
C PRO A 373 -12.92 -16.85 -5.00
N GLN A 374 -13.06 -16.64 -6.32
CA GLN A 374 -13.82 -17.50 -7.23
C GLN A 374 -13.07 -17.64 -8.56
N ASP A 375 -13.52 -18.56 -9.41
CA ASP A 375 -12.86 -18.90 -10.69
C ASP A 375 -12.70 -17.69 -11.64
N GLU A 376 -13.64 -16.74 -11.61
CA GLU A 376 -13.64 -15.53 -12.45
C GLU A 376 -13.00 -14.29 -11.76
N GLY A 377 -12.36 -14.50 -10.62
CA GLY A 377 -11.85 -13.43 -9.76
C GLY A 377 -12.58 -13.36 -8.43
N ALA A 378 -12.07 -12.54 -7.51
CA ALA A 378 -12.67 -12.41 -6.19
C ALA A 378 -13.97 -11.60 -6.22
N LYS A 379 -14.89 -11.94 -5.33
CA LYS A 379 -16.16 -11.22 -5.13
C LYS A 379 -16.24 -10.60 -3.75
N LEU A 380 -16.99 -9.50 -3.69
CA LEU A 380 -17.56 -9.00 -2.45
C LEU A 380 -18.76 -9.88 -2.09
N VAL A 381 -18.69 -10.53 -0.94
CA VAL A 381 -19.77 -11.34 -0.37
C VAL A 381 -20.24 -10.68 0.91
N CYS A 382 -21.56 -10.65 1.12
CA CYS A 382 -22.15 -10.32 2.41
C CYS A 382 -22.65 -11.57 3.12
N TYR A 383 -22.37 -11.69 4.41
CA TYR A 383 -22.98 -12.67 5.30
C TYR A 383 -23.92 -12.00 6.30
N ASN A 384 -25.17 -12.43 6.33
CA ASN A 384 -26.16 -12.01 7.32
C ASN A 384 -26.06 -12.93 8.54
N VAL A 385 -25.66 -12.39 9.69
CA VAL A 385 -25.39 -13.18 10.90
C VAL A 385 -26.66 -13.80 11.49
N GLN A 386 -27.81 -13.13 11.32
CA GLN A 386 -29.09 -13.56 11.85
C GLN A 386 -29.68 -14.71 11.03
N THR A 387 -29.70 -14.59 9.70
CA THR A 387 -30.24 -15.63 8.82
C THR A 387 -29.24 -16.74 8.53
N LYS A 388 -27.94 -16.45 8.68
CA LYS A 388 -26.79 -17.30 8.32
C LYS A 388 -26.65 -17.54 6.82
N ASP A 389 -27.13 -16.60 6.01
CA ASP A 389 -27.07 -16.67 4.56
C ASP A 389 -25.93 -15.80 4.00
N THR A 390 -25.34 -16.28 2.90
CA THR A 390 -24.31 -15.57 2.11
C THR A 390 -24.89 -15.05 0.80
N HIS A 391 -24.58 -13.81 0.45
CA HIS A 391 -25.04 -13.14 -0.76
C HIS A 391 -23.85 -12.59 -1.55
N ASP A 392 -23.70 -13.02 -2.80
CA ASP A 392 -22.75 -12.43 -3.75
C ASP A 392 -23.22 -11.03 -4.15
N LEU A 393 -22.40 -10.00 -3.92
CA LEU A 393 -22.77 -8.61 -4.21
C LEU A 393 -22.21 -8.14 -5.55
N THR A 394 -20.88 -8.18 -5.72
CA THR A 394 -20.21 -7.67 -6.92
C THR A 394 -18.80 -8.26 -7.07
N THR A 395 -18.24 -8.19 -8.28
CA THR A 395 -16.85 -8.59 -8.53
C THR A 395 -15.90 -7.51 -8.04
N LEU A 396 -14.82 -7.91 -7.36
CA LEU A 396 -13.78 -7.00 -6.89
C LEU A 396 -12.74 -6.77 -7.99
N PRO A 397 -12.33 -5.51 -8.25
CA PRO A 397 -11.31 -5.18 -9.24
C PRO A 397 -9.88 -5.42 -8.69
N LEU A 398 -9.65 -6.57 -8.03
CA LEU A 398 -8.39 -6.89 -7.37
C LEU A 398 -7.62 -7.96 -8.15
N GLN A 399 -6.36 -7.65 -8.43
CA GLN A 399 -5.39 -8.56 -9.07
C GLN A 399 -4.10 -8.56 -8.25
N LEU A 400 -4.20 -8.97 -6.98
CA LEU A 400 -3.10 -8.90 -6.04
C LEU A 400 -2.06 -10.00 -6.29
N THR A 401 -0.81 -9.57 -6.34
CA THR A 401 0.37 -10.43 -6.28
C THR A 401 0.92 -10.51 -4.85
N SER A 402 2.04 -11.21 -4.64
CA SER A 402 2.58 -11.51 -3.30
C SER A 402 3.09 -10.30 -2.53
N ASP A 403 3.47 -9.23 -3.21
CA ASP A 403 3.99 -7.99 -2.61
C ASP A 403 2.94 -6.86 -2.58
N GLU A 404 1.74 -7.11 -3.10
CA GLU A 404 0.64 -6.16 -3.15
C GLU A 404 -0.35 -6.41 -2.04
N ARG A 405 -1.01 -5.34 -1.57
CA ARG A 405 -2.02 -5.42 -0.52
C ARG A 405 -3.24 -4.63 -0.91
N ALA A 406 -4.40 -5.08 -0.43
CA ALA A 406 -5.62 -4.30 -0.47
C ALA A 406 -6.21 -4.14 0.93
N SER A 407 -6.95 -3.05 1.08
CA SER A 407 -7.70 -2.72 2.28
C SER A 407 -8.97 -2.01 1.89
N TRP A 408 -9.95 -2.03 2.79
CA TRP A 408 -11.19 -1.30 2.55
C TRP A 408 -11.73 -0.64 3.81
N TRP A 409 -12.56 0.38 3.59
CA TRP A 409 -13.12 1.22 4.64
C TRP A 409 -14.58 1.51 4.33
N LEU A 410 -15.46 1.16 5.26
CA LEU A 410 -16.88 1.43 5.14
C LEU A 410 -17.17 2.91 5.47
N SER A 411 -18.04 3.52 4.68
CA SER A 411 -18.49 4.90 4.88
C SER A 411 -19.28 5.05 6.19
N PRO A 412 -19.34 6.26 6.78
CA PRO A 412 -20.07 6.48 8.04
C PRO A 412 -21.57 6.15 7.97
N ASP A 413 -22.18 6.32 6.79
CA ASP A 413 -23.58 5.97 6.53
C ASP A 413 -23.78 4.50 6.09
N LYS A 414 -22.68 3.73 6.01
CA LYS A 414 -22.66 2.28 5.72
C LYS A 414 -23.15 1.91 4.32
N ASN A 415 -23.21 2.87 3.41
CA ASN A 415 -23.70 2.65 2.04
C ASN A 415 -22.58 2.46 1.02
N THR A 416 -21.34 2.78 1.36
CA THR A 416 -20.23 2.75 0.41
C THR A 416 -18.99 2.13 1.03
N ILE A 417 -18.36 1.21 0.32
CA ILE A 417 -17.02 0.72 0.66
C ILE A 417 -16.01 1.43 -0.22
N ALA A 418 -15.03 2.11 0.39
CA ALA A 418 -13.81 2.50 -0.30
C ALA A 418 -12.86 1.31 -0.29
N LEU A 419 -12.58 0.72 -1.45
CA LEU A 419 -11.61 -0.34 -1.65
C LEU A 419 -10.35 0.26 -2.25
N ALA A 420 -9.20 -0.02 -1.66
CA ALA A 420 -7.93 0.42 -2.20
C ALA A 420 -6.94 -0.73 -2.30
N ALA A 421 -6.06 -0.66 -3.30
CA ALA A 421 -4.98 -1.60 -3.51
C ALA A 421 -3.68 -0.88 -3.88
N GLU A 422 -2.57 -1.52 -3.56
CA GLU A 422 -1.22 -1.10 -3.91
C GLU A 422 -0.65 -1.94 -5.06
N GLY A 423 0.51 -1.51 -5.59
CA GLY A 423 1.22 -2.17 -6.67
C GLY A 423 0.77 -1.78 -8.07
N ILE A 424 1.15 -2.60 -9.06
CA ILE A 424 0.98 -2.29 -10.49
C ILE A 424 -0.48 -2.29 -10.91
N HIS A 425 -1.32 -3.03 -10.18
CA HIS A 425 -2.77 -3.06 -10.33
C HIS A 425 -3.48 -2.24 -9.24
N GLY A 426 -2.74 -1.36 -8.56
CA GLY A 426 -3.24 -0.50 -7.51
C GLY A 426 -4.30 0.50 -7.97
N GLY A 427 -5.02 1.04 -7.00
CA GLY A 427 -6.07 2.02 -7.27
C GLY A 427 -6.99 2.24 -6.07
N LEU A 428 -7.97 3.10 -6.29
CA LEU A 428 -9.06 3.39 -5.35
C LEU A 428 -10.39 3.24 -6.07
N TRP A 429 -11.25 2.40 -5.51
CA TRP A 429 -12.60 2.15 -5.99
C TRP A 429 -13.62 2.43 -4.90
N LEU A 430 -14.78 2.94 -5.31
CA LEU A 430 -15.97 3.04 -4.47
C LEU A 430 -16.96 1.96 -4.87
N ILE A 431 -17.47 1.22 -3.90
CA ILE A 431 -18.48 0.19 -4.07
C ILE A 431 -19.76 0.67 -3.40
N ASP A 432 -20.79 0.99 -4.20
CA ASP A 432 -22.12 1.36 -3.73
C ASP A 432 -22.91 0.10 -3.32
N LEU A 433 -23.11 -0.06 -2.02
CA LEU A 433 -23.81 -1.22 -1.44
C LEU A 433 -25.30 -1.23 -1.77
N ASN A 434 -25.92 -0.05 -1.99
CA ASN A 434 -27.33 0.04 -2.38
C ASN A 434 -27.54 -0.44 -3.82
N ALA A 435 -26.59 -0.15 -4.71
CA ALA A 435 -26.62 -0.65 -6.09
C ALA A 435 -26.50 -2.19 -6.14
N THR A 436 -25.85 -2.81 -5.15
CA THR A 436 -25.64 -4.26 -5.10
C THR A 436 -26.74 -5.05 -4.38
N LYS A 437 -27.80 -4.39 -3.88
CA LYS A 437 -28.84 -4.99 -2.99
C LYS A 437 -28.21 -5.65 -1.76
N ALA A 438 -27.57 -4.85 -0.91
CA ALA A 438 -26.86 -5.33 0.27
C ALA A 438 -27.72 -6.29 1.12
N CYS A 439 -27.29 -7.56 1.22
CA CYS A 439 -27.62 -8.54 2.26
C CYS A 439 -29.12 -8.85 2.54
N ASP A 440 -30.03 -8.41 1.68
CA ASP A 440 -31.49 -8.61 1.75
C ASP A 440 -31.97 -9.88 1.01
#